data_AF-A0A075HGV6-F1
#
_entry.id   AF-A0A075HGV6-F1
#
_cell.length_a   1.000
_cell.length_b   1.000
_cell.length_c   1.000
_cell.angle_alpha   90.00
_cell.angle_beta   90.00
_cell.angle_gamma   90.00
#
_symmetry.space_group_name_H-M   'P 1'
#
loop_
_entity.id
_entity.type
_entity.pdbx_description
1 polymer ?
#
loop_
_entity_poly.entity_id
_entity_poly.type
_entity_poly.pdbx_seq_one_letter_code
_entity_poly.pdbx_strand_id
1 'polypeptide(L)'
;MRVSALVTRGVGGANQVEESLGWRVASPSAQEVSTSISAGLHPETSLDSESLPMHCFLPLSVPIDRADKRFSGPLWTGPLGDTEAMASMTEERAIEMCSTEFEDADVMKWSEHECEKEKRIVLRSVRHISDEAGVIDAPHLILVDDLASWLGSGSPVSPSVMVETLREEGYRAAVSRYGKPAFRTDAPWDAVVSAANDR
;
A
#
# COMPACT_ATOMS: atom_id res chain seq x y z
N MET A 1 15.04 -1.96 -0.88
CA MET A 1 13.84 -2.67 -0.40
C MET A 1 14.24 -3.46 0.85
N ARG A 2 13.46 -3.37 1.93
CA ARG A 2 13.67 -4.14 3.17
C ARG A 2 12.45 -5.02 3.38
N VAL A 3 12.68 -6.30 3.68
CA VAL A 3 11.64 -7.28 4.01
C VAL A 3 12.05 -7.95 5.31
N SER A 4 11.12 -8.05 6.25
CA SER A 4 11.25 -8.84 7.47
C SER A 4 10.22 -9.96 7.39
N ALA A 5 10.66 -11.20 7.60
CA ALA A 5 9.78 -12.37 7.52
C ALA A 5 9.91 -13.22 8.78
N LEU A 6 8.78 -13.69 9.31
CA LEU A 6 8.72 -14.68 10.37
C LEU A 6 8.65 -16.07 9.74
N VAL A 7 9.67 -16.92 9.98
CA VAL A 7 9.68 -18.29 9.46
C VAL A 7 9.08 -19.23 10.50
N THR A 8 7.93 -19.83 10.15
CA THR A 8 7.27 -20.86 10.96
C THR A 8 7.50 -22.24 10.35
N ARG A 9 7.62 -23.29 11.18
CA ARG A 9 7.81 -24.67 10.70
C ARG A 9 6.45 -25.37 10.60
N GLY A 10 6.14 -25.95 9.45
CA GLY A 10 4.97 -26.81 9.25
C GLY A 10 4.61 -27.00 7.78
N VAL A 11 4.11 -28.18 7.41
CA VAL A 11 3.74 -28.51 6.01
C VAL A 11 2.63 -27.58 5.50
N GLY A 12 1.70 -27.16 6.36
CA GLY A 12 0.64 -26.21 6.01
C GLY A 12 1.14 -24.80 5.68
N GLY A 13 2.32 -24.39 6.16
CA GLY A 13 2.90 -23.07 5.88
C GLY A 13 3.39 -22.94 4.44
N ALA A 14 3.80 -24.04 3.80
CA ALA A 14 4.22 -24.01 2.40
C ALA A 14 3.04 -23.76 1.45
N ASN A 15 1.88 -24.37 1.73
CA ASN A 15 0.67 -24.18 0.95
C ASN A 15 0.16 -22.73 1.03
N GLN A 16 0.18 -22.12 2.22
CA GLN A 16 -0.22 -20.72 2.40
C GLN A 16 0.65 -19.74 1.62
N VAL A 17 1.95 -20.03 1.50
CA VAL A 17 2.88 -19.24 0.68
C VAL A 17 2.52 -19.37 -0.79
N GLU A 18 2.24 -20.59 -1.27
CA GLU A 18 1.85 -20.83 -2.66
C GLU A 18 0.51 -20.17 -3.03
N GLU A 19 -0.47 -20.20 -2.11
CA GLU A 19 -1.77 -19.51 -2.26
C GLU A 19 -1.62 -17.98 -2.34
N SER A 20 -0.53 -17.44 -1.79
CA SER A 20 -0.20 -16.02 -1.82
C SER A 20 0.72 -15.64 -2.98
N LEU A 21 0.99 -16.56 -3.91
CA LEU A 21 1.66 -16.27 -5.17
C LEU A 21 0.64 -16.08 -6.30
N GLY A 22 0.95 -15.18 -7.21
CA GLY A 22 0.11 -14.91 -8.36
C GLY A 22 0.77 -14.03 -9.40
N TRP A 23 -0.06 -13.46 -10.25
CA TRP A 23 0.35 -12.60 -11.35
C TRP A 23 -0.22 -11.21 -11.16
N ARG A 24 0.53 -10.17 -11.54
CA ARG A 24 -0.02 -8.84 -11.76
C ARG A 24 -0.28 -8.64 -13.25
N VAL A 25 -1.44 -8.11 -13.61
CA VAL A 25 -1.77 -7.72 -14.98
C VAL A 25 -1.91 -6.21 -15.04
N ALA A 26 -1.17 -5.57 -15.95
CA ALA A 26 -1.36 -4.15 -16.27
C ALA A 26 -2.41 -3.97 -17.37
N SER A 27 -3.27 -2.96 -17.25
CA SER A 27 -4.38 -2.72 -18.16
C SER A 27 -5.22 -4.00 -18.37
N PRO A 28 -5.79 -4.55 -17.29
CA PRO A 28 -6.57 -5.77 -17.35
C PRO A 28 -7.87 -5.58 -18.15
N SER A 29 -8.31 -6.65 -18.79
CA SER A 29 -9.64 -6.80 -19.37
C SER A 29 -10.69 -7.03 -18.28
N ALA A 30 -11.97 -6.81 -18.61
CA ALA A 30 -13.08 -7.09 -17.70
C ALA A 30 -13.09 -8.55 -17.19
N GLN A 31 -12.68 -9.51 -18.03
CA GLN A 31 -12.57 -10.91 -17.63
C GLN A 31 -11.46 -11.14 -16.61
N GLU A 32 -10.31 -10.49 -16.78
CA GLU A 32 -9.19 -10.56 -15.84
C GLU A 32 -9.60 -9.92 -14.48
N VAL A 33 -10.28 -8.77 -14.50
CA VAL A 33 -10.81 -8.13 -13.28
C VAL A 33 -11.86 -9.01 -12.59
N SER A 34 -12.81 -9.58 -13.34
CA SER A 34 -13.82 -10.52 -12.81
C SER A 34 -13.18 -11.74 -12.14
N THR A 35 -12.12 -12.27 -12.73
CA THR A 35 -11.36 -13.39 -12.17
C THR A 35 -10.65 -12.99 -10.88
N SER A 36 -10.07 -11.79 -10.84
CA SER A 36 -9.45 -11.22 -9.64
C SER A 36 -10.45 -11.06 -8.49
N ILE A 37 -11.65 -10.55 -8.78
CA ILE A 37 -12.74 -10.38 -7.79
C ILE A 37 -13.18 -11.75 -7.26
N SER A 38 -13.40 -12.72 -8.15
CA SER A 38 -13.82 -14.08 -7.78
C SER A 38 -12.79 -14.80 -6.90
N ALA A 39 -11.51 -14.44 -7.03
CA ALA A 39 -10.42 -14.94 -6.20
C ALA A 39 -10.21 -14.16 -4.89
N GLY A 40 -10.98 -13.10 -4.63
CA GLY A 40 -10.80 -12.24 -3.46
C GLY A 40 -9.56 -11.35 -3.51
N LEU A 41 -8.96 -11.16 -4.69
CA LEU A 41 -7.73 -10.37 -4.88
C LEU A 41 -8.00 -8.92 -5.31
N HIS A 42 -9.26 -8.55 -5.47
CA HIS A 42 -9.69 -7.19 -5.84
C HIS A 42 -11.09 -6.92 -5.25
N PRO A 43 -11.38 -5.69 -4.80
CA PRO A 43 -12.71 -5.34 -4.32
C PRO A 43 -13.75 -5.44 -5.43
N GLU A 44 -15.01 -5.70 -5.08
CA GLU A 44 -16.08 -5.75 -6.06
C GLU A 44 -16.24 -4.38 -6.74
N THR A 45 -16.17 -4.34 -8.07
CA THR A 45 -16.25 -3.11 -8.87
C THR A 45 -17.03 -3.37 -10.14
N SER A 46 -17.59 -2.31 -10.74
CA SER A 46 -18.27 -2.41 -12.02
C SER A 46 -17.31 -2.80 -13.15
N LEU A 47 -17.68 -3.83 -13.90
CA LEU A 47 -16.94 -4.28 -15.08
C LEU A 47 -17.33 -3.52 -16.36
N ASP A 48 -18.46 -2.80 -16.30
CA ASP A 48 -19.01 -2.00 -17.40
C ASP A 48 -18.59 -0.53 -17.31
N SER A 49 -17.74 -0.17 -16.35
CA SER A 49 -17.27 1.21 -16.18
C SER A 49 -16.34 1.62 -17.32
N GLU A 50 -16.31 2.92 -17.63
CA GLU A 50 -15.43 3.46 -18.69
C GLU A 50 -13.94 3.32 -18.36
N SER A 51 -13.60 3.08 -17.09
CA SER A 51 -12.21 2.93 -16.63
C SER A 51 -12.08 1.73 -15.71
N LEU A 52 -11.54 0.65 -16.25
CA LEU A 52 -11.10 -0.49 -15.45
C LEU A 52 -9.87 -0.12 -14.59
N PRO A 53 -9.60 -0.89 -13.50
CA PRO A 53 -8.40 -0.73 -12.69
C PRO A 53 -7.12 -0.68 -13.51
N MET A 54 -6.16 0.16 -13.11
CA MET A 54 -4.82 0.19 -13.73
C MET A 54 -4.18 -1.20 -13.75
N HIS A 55 -4.34 -1.92 -12.65
CA HIS A 55 -3.77 -3.24 -12.42
C HIS A 55 -4.73 -4.10 -11.59
N CYS A 56 -4.69 -5.41 -11.78
CA CYS A 56 -5.27 -6.38 -10.85
C CYS A 56 -4.31 -7.55 -10.62
N PHE A 57 -4.61 -8.38 -9.62
CA PHE A 57 -3.87 -9.62 -9.37
C PHE A 57 -4.68 -10.83 -9.86
N LEU A 58 -3.99 -11.89 -10.25
CA LEU A 58 -4.60 -13.16 -10.62
C LEU A 58 -3.94 -14.30 -9.86
N PRO A 59 -4.70 -15.34 -9.44
CA PRO A 59 -4.12 -16.51 -8.80
C PRO A 59 -3.06 -17.19 -9.68
N LEU A 60 -2.08 -17.85 -9.05
CA LEU A 60 -1.03 -18.58 -9.76
C LEU A 60 -1.57 -19.65 -10.73
N SER A 61 -2.74 -20.22 -10.42
CA SER A 61 -3.42 -21.25 -11.20
C SER A 61 -3.98 -20.76 -12.55
N VAL A 62 -4.11 -19.45 -12.75
CA VAL A 62 -4.58 -18.89 -14.01
C VAL A 62 -3.53 -19.10 -15.10
N PRO A 63 -3.87 -19.72 -16.24
CA PRO A 63 -2.94 -19.85 -17.35
C PRO A 63 -2.68 -18.48 -17.98
N ILE A 64 -1.40 -18.13 -18.14
CA ILE A 64 -0.98 -16.86 -18.76
C ILE A 64 -0.16 -17.09 -20.02
N ASP A 65 -0.26 -16.16 -20.96
CA ASP A 65 0.71 -16.07 -22.05
C ASP A 65 1.96 -15.36 -21.56
N ARG A 66 3.09 -16.08 -21.50
CA ARG A 66 4.38 -15.52 -21.06
C ARG A 66 4.96 -14.49 -22.03
N ALA A 67 4.46 -14.42 -23.27
CA ALA A 67 4.84 -13.39 -24.22
C ALA A 67 4.08 -12.06 -23.98
N ASP A 68 2.95 -12.09 -23.27
CA ASP A 68 2.19 -10.88 -22.94
C ASP A 68 2.92 -10.06 -21.87
N LYS A 69 3.43 -8.89 -22.29
CA LYS A 69 4.21 -7.98 -21.45
C LYS A 69 3.37 -7.28 -20.37
N ARG A 70 2.04 -7.36 -20.43
CA ARG A 70 1.15 -6.85 -19.37
C ARG A 70 1.31 -7.64 -18.08
N PHE A 71 1.68 -8.91 -18.18
CA PHE A 71 1.84 -9.80 -17.04
C PHE A 71 3.20 -9.64 -16.36
N SER A 72 3.20 -9.64 -15.03
CA SER A 72 4.40 -9.67 -14.19
C SER A 72 4.26 -10.75 -13.12
N GLY A 73 5.29 -11.57 -12.93
CA GLY A 73 5.30 -12.58 -11.88
C GLY A 73 6.04 -13.88 -12.26
N PRO A 74 5.82 -14.97 -11.48
CA PRO A 74 4.97 -15.00 -10.30
C PRO A 74 5.53 -14.09 -9.19
N LEU A 75 4.64 -13.49 -8.39
CA LEU A 75 4.98 -12.56 -7.30
C LEU A 75 4.03 -12.74 -6.11
N TRP A 76 4.36 -12.12 -4.98
CA TRP A 76 3.52 -12.11 -3.80
C TRP A 76 2.28 -11.24 -3.99
N THR A 77 1.09 -11.82 -3.85
CA THR A 77 -0.22 -11.16 -3.96
C THR A 77 -0.97 -11.10 -2.63
N GLY A 78 -0.40 -11.65 -1.54
CA GLY A 78 -0.96 -11.54 -0.20
C GLY A 78 -0.67 -10.20 0.49
N PRO A 79 -1.05 -10.06 1.77
CA PRO A 79 -0.74 -8.88 2.57
C PRO A 79 0.76 -8.57 2.61
N LEU A 80 1.13 -7.30 2.49
CA LEU A 80 2.55 -6.88 2.42
C LEU A 80 3.20 -6.64 3.79
N GLY A 81 2.41 -6.71 4.86
CA GLY A 81 2.87 -6.52 6.22
C GLY A 81 1.90 -7.11 7.22
N ASP A 82 2.36 -7.14 8.47
CA ASP A 82 1.58 -7.60 9.62
C ASP A 82 0.95 -6.39 10.31
N THR A 83 -0.38 -6.43 10.45
CA THR A 83 -1.18 -5.33 11.00
C THR A 83 -0.76 -4.98 12.42
N GLU A 84 -0.56 -5.96 13.31
CA GLU A 84 -0.21 -5.71 14.70
C GLU A 84 1.20 -5.11 14.82
N ALA A 85 2.16 -5.68 14.09
CA ALA A 85 3.52 -5.18 14.05
C ALA A 85 3.56 -3.74 13.57
N MET A 86 2.88 -3.40 12.47
CA MET A 86 2.85 -2.04 11.94
C MET A 86 2.11 -1.06 12.86
N ALA A 87 0.97 -1.47 13.44
CA ALA A 87 0.21 -0.64 14.38
C ALA A 87 1.02 -0.30 15.63
N SER A 88 1.99 -1.13 16.02
CA SER A 88 2.89 -0.84 17.15
C SER A 88 3.95 0.22 16.84
N MET A 89 4.17 0.57 15.57
CA MET A 89 5.22 1.49 15.11
C MET A 89 4.70 2.94 15.02
N THR A 90 4.26 3.47 16.17
CA THR A 90 3.77 4.86 16.26
C THR A 90 4.90 5.89 16.30
N GLU A 91 4.57 7.13 15.94
CA GLU A 91 5.51 8.26 15.99
C GLU A 91 5.97 8.55 17.42
N GLU A 92 5.05 8.47 18.39
CA GLU A 92 5.30 8.71 19.81
C GLU A 92 6.30 7.69 20.36
N ARG A 93 6.08 6.40 20.06
CA ARG A 93 6.94 5.32 20.53
C ARG A 93 8.32 5.36 19.88
N ALA A 94 8.41 5.77 18.61
CA ALA A 94 9.68 5.96 17.95
C ALA A 94 10.49 7.10 18.57
N ILE A 95 9.85 8.22 18.94
CA ILE A 95 10.50 9.30 19.68
C ILE A 95 11.02 8.78 21.03
N GLU A 96 10.15 8.11 21.80
CA GLU A 96 10.50 7.60 23.13
C GLU A 96 11.72 6.65 23.09
N MET A 97 11.78 5.77 22.09
CA MET A 97 12.82 4.73 22.02
C MET A 97 14.10 5.17 21.30
N CYS A 98 13.98 6.07 20.32
CA CYS A 98 15.05 6.32 19.35
C CYS A 98 15.47 7.79 19.26
N SER A 99 14.88 8.69 20.03
CA SER A 99 15.30 10.08 20.09
C SER A 99 16.00 10.43 21.40
N THR A 100 16.78 11.50 21.37
CA THR A 100 17.50 12.05 22.51
C THR A 100 16.96 13.46 22.78
N GLU A 101 16.66 13.74 24.05
CA GLU A 101 16.40 15.08 24.53
C GLU A 101 17.73 15.84 24.65
N PHE A 102 17.69 17.17 24.51
CA PHE A 102 18.90 17.97 24.66
C PHE A 102 19.34 17.98 26.13
N GLU A 103 20.62 17.66 26.37
CA GLU A 103 21.24 17.71 27.69
C GLU A 103 22.60 18.43 27.58
N ASP A 104 22.85 19.44 28.44
CA ASP A 104 24.10 20.21 28.43
C ASP A 104 25.35 19.34 28.68
N ALA A 105 25.19 18.20 29.34
CA ALA A 105 26.24 17.23 29.64
C ALA A 105 26.32 16.09 28.61
N ASP A 106 25.67 16.23 27.44
CA ASP A 106 25.66 15.19 26.41
C ASP A 106 27.08 14.79 25.98
N VAL A 107 27.34 13.48 26.01
CA VAL A 107 28.61 12.87 25.61
C VAL A 107 28.87 13.10 24.12
N MET A 108 27.81 13.15 23.32
CA MET A 108 27.88 13.40 21.88
C MET A 108 28.03 14.90 21.55
N LYS A 109 27.89 15.78 22.55
CA LYS A 109 27.96 17.25 22.44
C LYS A 109 27.03 17.82 21.37
N TRP A 110 25.86 17.21 21.19
CA TRP A 110 24.88 17.71 20.24
C TRP A 110 24.32 19.04 20.69
N SER A 111 24.18 19.95 19.73
CA SER A 111 23.38 21.15 19.91
C SER A 111 21.89 20.80 19.95
N GLU A 112 21.08 21.67 20.55
CA GLU A 112 19.62 21.56 20.53
C GLU A 112 19.07 21.38 19.10
N HIS A 113 19.66 22.10 18.14
CA HIS A 113 19.31 21.98 16.72
C HIS A 113 19.56 20.58 16.14
N GLU A 114 20.65 19.92 16.55
CA GLU A 114 20.98 18.56 16.11
C GLU A 114 20.02 17.54 16.71
N CYS A 115 19.67 17.66 17.99
CA CYS A 115 18.66 16.82 18.64
C CYS A 115 17.29 16.94 17.95
N GLU A 116 16.84 18.16 17.66
CA GLU A 116 15.59 18.36 16.92
C GLU A 116 15.62 17.78 15.50
N LYS A 117 16.75 17.94 14.81
CA LYS A 117 16.94 17.41 13.46
C LYS A 117 16.86 15.89 13.47
N GLU A 118 17.48 15.24 14.45
CA GLU A 118 17.42 13.79 14.59
C GLU A 118 16.01 13.32 14.94
N LYS A 119 15.33 13.99 15.88
CA LYS A 119 13.91 13.73 16.19
C LYS A 119 13.03 13.81 14.94
N ARG A 120 13.25 14.81 14.07
CA ARG A 120 12.56 14.93 12.77
C ARG A 120 12.93 13.82 11.77
N ILE A 121 14.14 13.27 11.83
CA ILE A 121 14.54 12.11 11.00
C ILE A 121 13.83 10.86 11.50
N VAL A 122 13.84 10.60 12.81
CA VAL A 122 13.14 9.48 13.45
C VAL A 122 11.65 9.50 13.11
N LEU A 123 10.96 10.63 13.33
CA LEU A 123 9.55 10.79 12.97
C LEU A 123 9.30 10.49 11.50
N ARG A 124 10.07 11.10 10.60
CA ARG A 124 9.96 10.85 9.16
C ARG A 124 10.32 9.43 8.76
N SER A 125 10.96 8.63 9.60
CA SER A 125 11.27 7.23 9.27
C SER A 125 10.08 6.30 9.51
N VAL A 126 9.23 6.62 10.50
CA VAL A 126 8.07 5.80 10.90
C VAL A 126 6.71 6.40 10.50
N ARG A 127 6.69 7.66 10.05
CA ARG A 127 5.47 8.34 9.61
C ARG A 127 4.63 7.49 8.68
N HIS A 128 3.32 7.46 8.94
CA HIS A 128 2.27 6.69 8.29
C HIS A 128 2.29 5.17 8.51
N ILE A 129 3.34 4.56 9.07
CA ILE A 129 3.41 3.09 9.22
C ILE A 129 2.25 2.57 10.08
N SER A 130 2.01 3.18 11.23
CA SER A 130 0.93 2.76 12.13
C SER A 130 -0.48 3.00 11.55
N ASP A 131 -0.66 4.03 10.72
CA ASP A 131 -1.96 4.33 10.09
C ASP A 131 -2.21 3.38 8.90
N GLU A 132 -1.17 3.12 8.09
CA GLU A 132 -1.20 2.14 6.99
C GLU A 132 -1.50 0.72 7.47
N ALA A 133 -1.21 0.40 8.74
CA ALA A 133 -1.50 -0.91 9.32
C ALA A 133 -2.96 -1.35 9.15
N GLY A 134 -3.92 -0.41 9.18
CA GLY A 134 -5.35 -0.71 9.02
C GLY A 134 -5.77 -1.13 7.61
N VAL A 135 -4.86 -0.98 6.62
CA VAL A 135 -5.09 -1.24 5.19
C VAL A 135 -3.92 -1.95 4.52
N ILE A 136 -2.99 -2.53 5.28
CA ILE A 136 -1.81 -3.20 4.71
C ILE A 136 -2.17 -4.50 3.96
N ASP A 137 -3.31 -5.09 4.33
CA ASP A 137 -3.97 -6.22 3.69
C ASP A 137 -4.75 -5.81 2.43
N ALA A 138 -4.96 -4.51 2.21
CA ALA A 138 -5.80 -4.04 1.11
C ALA A 138 -5.11 -4.26 -0.25
N PRO A 139 -5.89 -4.65 -1.29
CA PRO A 139 -5.35 -5.03 -2.59
C PRO A 139 -4.78 -3.85 -3.38
N HIS A 140 -5.28 -2.63 -3.13
CA HIS A 140 -4.84 -1.45 -3.84
C HIS A 140 -3.68 -0.76 -3.14
N LEU A 141 -2.55 -0.64 -3.85
CA LEU A 141 -1.53 0.39 -3.64
C LEU A 141 -1.52 1.28 -4.87
N ILE A 142 -1.91 2.55 -4.73
CA ILE A 142 -2.12 3.45 -5.85
C ILE A 142 -1.18 4.64 -5.73
N LEU A 143 -0.35 4.81 -6.75
CA LEU A 143 0.46 6.00 -6.93
C LEU A 143 -0.40 7.09 -7.58
N VAL A 144 -0.45 8.27 -6.98
CA VAL A 144 -1.35 9.34 -7.43
C VAL A 144 -0.97 9.88 -8.81
N ASP A 145 0.32 9.87 -9.16
CA ASP A 145 0.80 10.25 -10.50
C ASP A 145 0.33 9.26 -11.57
N ASP A 146 0.44 7.96 -11.29
CA ASP A 146 0.01 6.91 -12.20
C ASP A 146 -1.53 6.96 -12.37
N LEU A 147 -2.27 7.18 -11.28
CA LEU A 147 -3.72 7.37 -11.31
C LEU A 147 -4.12 8.59 -12.16
N ALA A 148 -3.47 9.73 -11.96
CA ALA A 148 -3.76 10.93 -12.74
C ALA A 148 -3.47 10.75 -14.24
N SER A 149 -2.36 10.07 -14.56
CA SER A 149 -2.03 9.70 -15.93
C SER A 149 -3.04 8.72 -16.53
N TRP A 150 -3.51 7.75 -15.74
CA TRP A 150 -4.48 6.75 -16.17
C TRP A 150 -5.85 7.36 -16.47
N LEU A 151 -6.29 8.30 -15.63
CA LEU A 151 -7.58 9.00 -15.79
C LEU A 151 -7.50 10.18 -16.77
N GLY A 152 -6.31 10.57 -17.21
CA GLY A 152 -6.13 11.75 -18.07
C GLY A 152 -6.48 13.07 -17.37
N SER A 153 -6.50 13.10 -16.02
CA SER A 153 -6.99 14.23 -15.22
C SER A 153 -5.94 15.34 -15.02
N GLY A 154 -4.75 15.18 -15.61
CA GLY A 154 -3.64 16.14 -15.57
C GLY A 154 -2.88 16.09 -14.26
N SER A 155 -3.30 16.87 -13.26
CA SER A 155 -2.61 16.99 -11.97
C SER A 155 -3.01 15.88 -10.98
N PRO A 156 -2.07 15.26 -10.27
CA PRO A 156 -2.38 14.29 -9.23
C PRO A 156 -3.08 14.92 -8.02
N VAL A 157 -4.10 14.24 -7.50
CA VAL A 157 -4.69 14.55 -6.18
C VAL A 157 -3.71 14.07 -5.10
N SER A 158 -3.56 14.82 -4.01
CA SER A 158 -2.64 14.40 -2.95
C SER A 158 -3.10 13.10 -2.27
N PRO A 159 -2.20 12.21 -1.81
CA PRO A 159 -2.59 10.99 -1.12
C PRO A 159 -3.46 11.24 0.11
N SER A 160 -3.23 12.33 0.84
CA SER A 160 -4.02 12.69 2.03
C SER A 160 -5.47 13.01 1.67
N VAL A 161 -5.70 13.76 0.58
CA VAL A 161 -7.05 14.07 0.11
C VAL A 161 -7.77 12.80 -0.34
N MET A 162 -7.11 11.94 -1.13
CA MET A 162 -7.69 10.65 -1.53
C MET A 162 -8.13 9.81 -0.32
N VAL A 163 -7.30 9.76 0.72
CA VAL A 163 -7.58 9.00 1.95
C VAL A 163 -8.74 9.60 2.74
N GLU A 164 -8.81 10.92 2.84
CA GLU A 164 -9.89 11.62 3.53
C GLU A 164 -11.24 11.35 2.83
N THR A 165 -11.32 11.60 1.52
CA THR A 165 -12.54 11.37 0.72
C THR A 165 -13.01 9.91 0.81
N LEU A 166 -12.11 8.94 0.65
CA LEU A 166 -12.48 7.52 0.70
C LEU A 166 -12.94 7.08 2.10
N ARG A 167 -12.36 7.66 3.17
CA ARG A 167 -12.80 7.40 4.55
C ARG A 167 -14.17 8.00 4.84
N GLU A 168 -14.46 9.19 4.31
CA GLU A 168 -15.79 9.81 4.41
C GLU A 168 -16.88 8.98 3.71
N GLU A 169 -16.52 8.29 2.63
CA GLU A 169 -17.39 7.30 1.95
C GLU A 169 -17.49 5.94 2.69
N GLY A 170 -16.73 5.75 3.78
CA GLY A 170 -16.78 4.56 4.64
C GLY A 170 -15.80 3.45 4.28
N TYR A 171 -14.85 3.69 3.37
CA TYR A 171 -13.81 2.73 3.02
C TYR A 171 -12.59 2.84 3.93
N ARG A 172 -11.83 1.74 4.05
CA ARG A 172 -10.55 1.79 4.73
C ARG A 172 -9.51 2.33 3.76
N ALA A 173 -8.93 3.48 4.07
CA ALA A 173 -7.82 4.04 3.31
C ALA A 173 -6.72 4.56 4.24
N ALA A 174 -5.47 4.61 3.77
CA ALA A 174 -4.37 5.28 4.48
C ALA A 174 -3.27 5.73 3.50
N VAL A 175 -2.50 6.74 3.89
CA VAL A 175 -1.32 7.15 3.12
C VAL A 175 -0.28 6.04 3.23
N SER A 176 0.27 5.60 2.09
CA SER A 176 1.22 4.50 2.07
C SER A 176 2.64 4.97 2.30
N ARG A 177 3.40 4.21 3.10
CA ARG A 177 4.85 4.35 3.22
C ARG A 177 5.56 3.73 2.01
N TYR A 178 5.29 4.28 0.84
CA TYR A 178 5.95 3.91 -0.41
C TYR A 178 7.00 4.95 -0.81
N GLY A 179 7.92 4.58 -1.70
CA GLY A 179 8.98 5.49 -2.17
C GLY A 179 8.49 6.69 -3.00
N LYS A 180 7.20 6.68 -3.38
CA LYS A 180 6.51 7.73 -4.13
C LYS A 180 5.18 8.05 -3.44
N PRO A 181 4.60 9.25 -3.65
CA PRO A 181 3.28 9.60 -3.10
C PRO A 181 2.23 8.56 -3.52
N ALA A 182 1.68 7.86 -2.53
CA ALA A 182 0.75 6.76 -2.75
C ALA A 182 -0.18 6.59 -1.56
N PHE A 183 -1.31 5.92 -1.79
CA PHE A 183 -2.24 5.51 -0.76
C PHE A 183 -2.65 4.05 -0.96
N ARG A 184 -3.17 3.43 0.10
CA ARG A 184 -3.82 2.14 0.05
C ARG A 184 -5.29 2.28 0.37
N THR A 185 -6.11 1.41 -0.21
CA THR A 185 -7.54 1.36 0.06
C THR A 185 -8.15 0.00 -0.27
N ASP A 186 -9.23 -0.36 0.41
CA ASP A 186 -10.10 -1.48 0.03
C ASP A 186 -11.33 -1.03 -0.78
N ALA A 187 -11.42 0.26 -1.13
CA ALA A 187 -12.49 0.80 -1.92
C ALA A 187 -12.58 0.14 -3.32
N PRO A 188 -13.80 -0.07 -3.85
CA PRO A 188 -14.03 -0.35 -5.26
C PRO A 188 -13.34 0.66 -6.17
N TRP A 189 -12.98 0.22 -7.38
CA TRP A 189 -12.28 1.09 -8.32
C TRP A 189 -13.14 2.30 -8.72
N ASP A 190 -14.46 2.13 -8.83
CA ASP A 190 -15.38 3.23 -9.15
C ASP A 190 -15.33 4.35 -8.09
N ALA A 191 -15.21 3.99 -6.80
CA ALA A 191 -15.05 4.94 -5.70
C ALA A 191 -13.68 5.64 -5.76
N VAL A 192 -12.61 4.91 -6.10
CA VAL A 192 -11.28 5.51 -6.33
C VAL A 192 -11.32 6.54 -7.45
N VAL A 193 -11.98 6.22 -8.57
CA VAL A 193 -12.11 7.15 -9.70
C VAL A 193 -12.96 8.37 -9.33
N SER A 194 -14.05 8.16 -8.60
CA SER A 194 -14.90 9.24 -8.08
C SER A 194 -14.09 10.21 -7.21
N ALA A 195 -13.40 9.68 -6.19
CA ALA A 195 -12.57 10.46 -5.27
C ALA A 195 -11.44 11.23 -5.99
N ALA A 196 -10.87 10.67 -7.07
CA ALA A 196 -9.83 11.35 -7.84
C ALA A 196 -10.36 12.52 -8.68
N ASN A 197 -11.65 12.53 -8.99
CA ASN A 197 -12.32 13.56 -9.79
C ASN A 197 -13.03 14.62 -8.93
N ASP A 198 -13.30 14.34 -7.66
CA ASP A 198 -14.02 15.22 -6.72
C ASP A 198 -13.14 16.37 -6.16
N ARG A 199 -12.56 17.16 -7.08
CA ARG A 199 -11.59 18.23 -6.77
C ARG A 199 -12.20 19.53 -6.25
#